data_AF-A0A524A053-F1
#
_entry.id   AF-A0A524A053-F1
#
_cell.length_a   1.000
_cell.length_b   1.000
_cell.length_c   1.000
_cell.angle_alpha   90.00
_cell.angle_beta   90.00
_cell.angle_gamma   90.00
#
_symmetry.space_group_name_H-M   'P 1'
#
loop_
_entity.id
_entity.type
_entity.pdbx_description
1 polymer ?
#
loop_
_entity_poly.entity_id
_entity_poly.type
_entity_poly.pdbx_seq_one_letter_code
_entity_poly.pdbx_strand_id
1 'polypeptide(L)'
;MIIAGALIIGSVVGVLTGLFGVGGGFLIAPMLNILLGVPMPIAVGTDAVDILGVATAGLYRRRGEGLTDYKMAVVLFGGNFVGVRLGVVALEWLKE
;
A
#
# COMPACT_ATOMS: atom_id res chain seq x y z
N MET A 1 16.37 15.16 -9.63
CA MET A 1 16.59 14.84 -8.20
C MET A 1 15.44 14.04 -7.60
N ILE A 2 14.18 14.46 -7.78
CA ILE A 2 13.01 13.75 -7.23
C ILE A 2 12.91 12.28 -7.69
N ILE A 3 13.15 12.00 -8.98
CA ILE A 3 13.11 10.61 -9.52
C ILE A 3 14.18 9.72 -8.88
N ALA A 4 15.39 10.23 -8.69
CA ALA A 4 16.48 9.47 -8.04
C ALA A 4 16.16 9.19 -6.56
N GLY A 5 15.59 10.18 -5.85
CA GLY A 5 15.14 9.99 -4.46
C GLY A 5 13.98 8.98 -4.35
N ALA A 6 13.01 9.05 -5.26
CA ALA A 6 11.89 8.12 -5.32
C ALA A 6 12.34 6.68 -5.62
N LEU A 7 13.35 6.50 -6.48
CA LEU A 7 13.95 5.18 -6.75
C LEU A 7 14.60 4.56 -5.52
N ILE A 8 15.37 5.35 -4.76
CA ILE A 8 16.02 4.88 -3.53
C ILE A 8 14.96 4.51 -2.48
N ILE A 9 13.99 5.41 -2.27
CA ILE A 9 12.90 5.21 -1.32
C ILE A 9 12.07 3.98 -1.69
N GLY A 10 11.63 3.87 -2.94
CA GLY A 10 10.85 2.71 -3.42
C GLY A 10 11.63 1.40 -3.29
N SER A 11 12.95 1.40 -3.54
CA SER A 11 13.78 0.21 -3.38
C SER A 11 13.89 -0.23 -1.92
N VAL A 12 14.17 0.71 -1.01
CA VAL A 12 14.27 0.43 0.43
C VAL A 12 12.93 -0.03 0.98
N VAL A 13 11.86 0.71 0.69
CA VAL A 13 10.53 0.39 1.18
C VAL A 13 10.01 -0.91 0.59
N GLY A 14 10.29 -1.19 -0.69
CA GLY A 14 9.92 -2.45 -1.34
C GLY A 14 10.58 -3.66 -0.67
N VAL A 15 11.87 -3.57 -0.32
CA VAL A 15 12.58 -4.62 0.42
C VAL A 15 11.98 -4.82 1.82
N LEU A 16 11.76 -3.73 2.57
CA LEU A 16 11.17 -3.81 3.91
C LEU A 16 9.75 -4.38 3.86
N THR A 17 8.93 -3.91 2.92
CA THR A 17 7.55 -4.37 2.72
C THR A 17 7.50 -5.85 2.35
N GLY A 18 8.39 -6.29 1.46
CA GLY A 18 8.51 -7.70 1.08
C GLY A 18 8.97 -8.59 2.24
N LEU A 19 9.82 -8.08 3.14
CA LEU A 19 10.30 -8.80 4.31
C LEU A 19 9.21 -8.92 5.39
N PHE A 20 8.54 -7.82 5.73
CA PHE A 20 7.53 -7.79 6.79
C PHE A 20 6.15 -8.28 6.32
N GLY A 21 5.86 -8.24 5.01
CA GLY A 21 4.58 -8.64 4.44
C GLY A 21 3.41 -7.70 4.76
N VAL A 22 3.68 -6.46 5.17
CA VAL A 22 2.66 -5.54 5.75
C VAL A 22 1.94 -4.68 4.69
N GLY A 23 2.40 -4.67 3.43
CA GLY A 23 1.88 -3.77 2.39
C GLY A 23 2.44 -2.35 2.60
N GLY A 24 3.16 -1.81 1.62
CA GLY A 24 4.12 -0.71 1.81
C GLY A 24 3.51 0.66 2.12
N GLY A 25 2.19 0.78 2.13
CA GLY A 25 1.51 2.07 2.13
C GLY A 25 1.61 2.91 3.38
N PHE A 26 1.87 2.27 4.52
CA PHE A 26 2.16 3.01 5.75
C PHE A 26 3.54 3.71 5.70
N LEU A 27 4.44 3.31 4.81
CA LEU A 27 5.78 3.90 4.66
C LEU A 27 5.87 4.84 3.45
N ILE A 28 5.33 4.44 2.29
CA ILE A 28 5.48 5.23 1.06
C ILE A 28 4.77 6.57 1.16
N ALA A 29 3.52 6.60 1.65
CA ALA A 29 2.75 7.83 1.76
C ALA A 29 3.47 8.92 2.59
N PRO A 30 3.95 8.65 3.83
CA PRO A 30 4.70 9.65 4.59
C PRO A 30 6.08 9.93 3.99
N MET A 31 6.76 8.95 3.38
CA MET A 31 8.07 9.19 2.77
C MET A 31 7.98 10.11 1.55
N LEU A 32 6.98 9.94 0.70
CA LEU A 32 6.75 10.83 -0.46
C LEU A 32 6.37 12.24 -0.02
N ASN A 33 5.56 12.39 1.04
CA ASN A 33 5.12 13.69 1.50
C ASN A 33 6.19 14.44 2.31
N ILE A 34 6.77 13.80 3.32
CA ILE A 34 7.67 14.45 4.28
C ILE A 34 9.07 14.63 3.67
N LEU A 35 9.62 13.61 2.98
CA LEU A 35 10.99 13.69 2.45
C LEU A 35 11.06 14.34 1.06
N LEU A 36 10.08 14.10 0.20
CA LEU A 36 10.08 14.60 -1.19
C LEU A 36 9.12 15.78 -1.43
N GLY A 37 8.32 16.17 -0.43
CA GLY A 37 7.39 17.31 -0.55
C GLY A 37 6.21 17.05 -1.49
N VAL A 38 5.89 15.79 -1.81
CA VAL A 38 4.79 15.45 -2.72
C VAL A 38 3.44 15.72 -2.05
N PRO A 39 2.49 16.42 -2.70
CA PRO A 39 1.15 16.62 -2.16
C PRO A 39 0.46 15.30 -1.80
N MET A 40 -0.20 15.23 -0.64
CA MET A 40 -0.84 13.99 -0.15
C MET A 40 -1.77 13.31 -1.15
N PRO A 41 -2.62 14.01 -1.93
CA PRO A 41 -3.48 13.35 -2.92
C PRO A 41 -2.69 12.56 -3.97
N ILE A 42 -1.52 13.08 -4.38
CA ILE A 42 -0.63 12.41 -5.33
C ILE A 42 0.10 11.27 -4.64
N ALA A 43 0.60 11.48 -3.42
CA ALA A 43 1.32 10.47 -2.65
C ALA A 43 0.47 9.21 -2.40
N VAL A 44 -0.80 9.38 -2.01
CA VAL A 44 -1.75 8.25 -1.80
C VAL A 44 -2.03 7.52 -3.12
N GLY A 45 -2.19 8.26 -4.22
CA GLY A 45 -2.39 7.65 -5.55
C GLY A 45 -1.19 6.84 -6.02
N THR A 46 0.03 7.37 -5.84
CA THR A 46 1.27 6.67 -6.17
C THR A 46 1.47 5.42 -5.32
N ASP A 47 1.19 5.51 -4.03
CA ASP A 47 1.29 4.40 -3.09
C ASP A 47 0.36 3.22 -3.46
N ALA A 48 -0.87 3.52 -3.90
CA ALA A 48 -1.78 2.48 -4.37
C ALA A 48 -1.20 1.67 -5.55
N VAL A 49 -0.51 2.34 -6.48
CA VAL A 49 0.15 1.67 -7.61
C VAL A 49 1.34 0.82 -7.15
N ASP A 50 2.12 1.29 -6.17
CA ASP A 50 3.23 0.54 -5.60
C ASP A 50 2.75 -0.77 -4.95
N ILE A 51 1.76 -0.68 -4.05
CA ILE A 51 1.20 -1.84 -3.35
C ILE A 51 0.64 -2.86 -4.35
N LEU A 52 -0.02 -2.40 -5.41
CA LEU A 52 -0.49 -3.29 -6.48
C LEU A 52 0.69 -4.05 -7.13
N GLY A 53 1.80 -3.38 -7.41
CA GLY A 53 3.00 -4.02 -7.96
C GLY A 53 3.55 -5.11 -7.04
N VAL A 54 3.76 -4.78 -5.75
CA VAL A 54 4.30 -5.70 -4.75
C VAL A 54 3.36 -6.90 -4.54
N ALA A 55 2.05 -6.65 -4.42
CA ALA A 55 1.04 -7.69 -4.24
C ALA A 55 0.98 -8.64 -5.44
N THR A 56 1.03 -8.11 -6.67
CA THR A 56 0.97 -8.92 -7.89
C THR A 56 2.24 -9.78 -8.04
N ALA A 57 3.41 -9.21 -7.76
CA ALA A 57 4.67 -9.95 -7.76
C ALA A 57 4.70 -11.06 -6.70
N GLY A 58 4.21 -10.77 -5.50
CA GLY A 58 4.05 -11.75 -4.42
C GLY A 58 3.10 -12.89 -4.80
N LEU A 59 1.94 -12.56 -5.37
CA LEU A 59 0.98 -13.55 -5.86
C LEU A 59 1.58 -14.43 -6.97
N TYR A 60 2.26 -13.81 -7.95
CA TYR A 60 2.88 -14.55 -9.05
C TYR A 60 3.92 -15.56 -8.55
N ARG A 61 4.77 -15.15 -7.61
CA ARG A 61 5.80 -16.02 -7.03
C ARG A 61 5.21 -17.19 -6.24
N ARG A 62 4.08 -17.00 -5.57
CA ARG A 62 3.44 -18.03 -4.72
C ARG A 62 2.36 -18.86 -5.41
N ARG A 63 2.02 -18.53 -6.66
CA ARG A 63 0.97 -19.20 -7.45
C ARG A 63 1.18 -20.71 -7.56
N GLY A 64 2.43 -21.17 -7.64
CA GLY A 64 2.78 -22.59 -7.77
C GLY A 64 2.91 -23.36 -6.45
N GLU A 65 2.89 -22.67 -5.30
CA GLU A 65 3.12 -23.29 -3.99
C GLU A 65 1.85 -23.91 -3.39
N GLY A 66 0.68 -23.73 -4.00
CA GLY A 66 -0.61 -24.20 -3.47
C GLY A 66 -1.07 -23.49 -2.18
N LEU A 67 -0.28 -22.53 -1.69
CA LEU A 67 -0.51 -21.76 -0.46
C LEU A 67 -1.42 -20.54 -0.66
N THR A 68 -2.01 -20.35 -1.85
CA THR A 68 -2.84 -19.18 -2.15
C THR A 68 -4.29 -19.45 -1.78
N ASP A 69 -4.71 -18.98 -0.61
CA ASP A 69 -6.12 -19.03 -0.18
C ASP A 69 -6.90 -17.85 -0.76
N TYR A 70 -7.53 -18.09 -1.91
CA TYR A 70 -8.38 -17.11 -2.58
C TYR A 70 -9.64 -16.74 -1.77
N LYS A 71 -10.14 -17.64 -0.92
CA LYS A 71 -11.30 -17.37 -0.07
C LYS A 71 -10.94 -16.33 0.98
N MET A 72 -9.78 -16.51 1.63
CA MET A 72 -9.26 -15.55 2.60
C MET A 72 -8.95 -14.20 1.94
N ALA A 73 -8.42 -14.18 0.72
CA ALA A 73 -8.19 -12.95 -0.03
C ALA A 73 -9.48 -12.15 -0.27
N VAL A 74 -10.57 -12.82 -0.67
CA VAL A 74 -11.87 -12.16 -0.90
C VAL A 74 -12.48 -11.65 0.41
N VAL A 75 -12.39 -12.41 1.50
CA VAL A 75 -12.88 -11.99 2.82
C VAL A 75 -12.11 -10.75 3.31
N LEU A 76 -10.79 -10.76 3.19
CA LEU A 76 -9.95 -9.62 3.57
C LEU A 76 -10.23 -8.39 2.72
N PHE A 77 -10.37 -8.56 1.39
CA PHE A 77 -10.71 -7.47 0.49
C PHE A 77 -12.07 -6.84 0.83
N GLY A 78 -13.10 -7.66 1.05
CA GLY A 78 -14.43 -7.20 1.43
C GLY A 78 -14.42 -6.47 2.79
N GLY A 79 -13.75 -7.05 3.79
CA GLY A 79 -13.60 -6.42 5.10
C GLY A 79 -12.85 -5.10 5.05
N ASN A 80 -11.78 -5.03 4.26
CA ASN A 80 -11.00 -3.81 4.06
C ASN A 80 -11.86 -2.71 3.40
N PHE A 81 -12.59 -3.05 2.34
CA PHE A 81 -13.44 -2.09 1.63
C PHE A 81 -14.51 -1.48 2.57
N VAL A 82 -15.19 -2.31 3.36
CA VAL A 82 -16.18 -1.84 4.33
C VAL A 82 -15.51 -1.01 5.43
N GLY A 83 -14.39 -1.48 5.98
CA GLY A 83 -13.65 -0.78 7.03
C GLY A 83 -13.16 0.60 6.61
N VAL A 84 -12.58 0.73 5.41
CA VAL A 84 -12.15 2.02 4.84
C VAL A 84 -13.34 2.95 4.70
N ARG A 85 -14.47 2.46 4.17
CA ARG A 85 -15.66 3.30 3.99
C ARG A 85 -16.22 3.80 5.32
N LEU A 86 -16.34 2.92 6.32
CA LEU A 86 -16.79 3.29 7.66
C LEU A 86 -15.82 4.27 8.34
N GLY A 87 -14.51 4.08 8.17
CA GLY A 87 -13.49 4.97 8.71
C GLY A 87 -13.58 6.38 8.15
N VAL A 88 -13.78 6.51 6.83
CA VAL A 88 -13.98 7.82 6.18
C VAL A 88 -15.23 8.50 6.73
N VAL A 89 -16.35 7.78 6.82
CA VAL A 89 -17.61 8.32 7.35
C VAL A 89 -17.46 8.76 8.81
N ALA A 90 -16.79 7.96 9.64
CA ALA A 90 -16.54 8.29 11.04
C ALA A 90 -15.65 9.54 11.18
N LEU A 91 -14.63 9.68 10.33
CA LEU A 91 -13.75 10.86 10.31
C LEU A 91 -14.48 12.12 9.86
N GLU A 92 -15.40 12.00 8.89
CA GLU A 92 -16.28 13.11 8.47
C GLU A 92 -17.18 13.55 9.64
N TRP A 93 -17.77 12.59 10.35
CA TRP A 93 -18.64 12.85 11.51
C TRP A 93 -17.94 13.52 12.69
N LEU A 94 -16.65 13.23 12.89
CA LEU A 94 -15.84 13.82 13.96
C LEU A 94 -15.30 15.22 13.61
N LYS A 95 -15.34 15.60 12.33
CA LYS A 95 -14.84 16.88 11.83
C LYS A 95 -15.93 17.96 11.80
N GLU A 96 -17.19 17.55 11.94
CA GLU A 96 -18.34 18.39 12.28
C GLU A 96 -18.43 18.63 13.80
#